data_AF-A0A512UBC0-F1
#
_entry.id   AF-A0A512UBC0-F1
#
_cell.length_a   1.000
_cell.length_b   1.000
_cell.length_c   1.000
_cell.angle_alpha   90.00
_cell.angle_beta   90.00
_cell.angle_gamma   90.00
#
_symmetry.space_group_name_H-M   'P 1'
#
loop_
_entity.id
_entity.type
_entity.pdbx_description
1 polymer ?
#
loop_
_entity_poly.entity_id
_entity_poly.type
_entity_poly.pdbx_seq_one_letter_code
_entity_poly.pdbx_strand_id
1 'polypeptide(L)'
;MTSHPSLVLLNRHLGIKESSPFTLIVDSLSQSAHALLQEFVHRYTGAVTYLSFETTVKPEYATSYMDCSRANLKEIQEFLQSAAVQKNSSSKSLVIVDSLNYLEAESHASFISGIVQPSLSIVACYHANVPVAQVSGYPSPLKLLSFIASSIFEVEPLDKGDVEELENRISRFSFPPNSALNSEKFKLHLTSRRKSGKSLTNSFVVDTKTHTYEIFKPDTSDDVQEDEELLKDLTTFNLTTNSKQKLAREQVELPFMEAQTELGKFGGAIVYEFEKDDDYDEEDPYEDPF
;
A
#
# COMPACT_ATOMS: atom_id res chain seq x y z
N MET A 1 -20.43 13.91 -15.89
CA MET A 1 -19.31 14.04 -14.95
C MET A 1 -18.39 12.85 -15.16
N THR A 2 -17.20 13.06 -15.72
CA THR A 2 -16.24 11.98 -15.99
C THR A 2 -15.62 11.52 -14.67
N SER A 3 -15.98 10.33 -14.21
CA SER A 3 -15.40 9.71 -13.01
C SER A 3 -13.89 9.51 -13.22
N HIS A 4 -13.07 9.97 -12.27
CA HIS A 4 -11.62 9.82 -12.35
C HIS A 4 -11.22 8.33 -12.38
N PRO A 5 -10.25 7.90 -13.21
CA PRO A 5 -9.91 6.48 -13.38
C PRO A 5 -9.55 5.74 -12.08
N SER A 6 -8.88 6.42 -11.14
CA SER A 6 -8.51 5.83 -9.84
C SER A 6 -9.73 5.54 -8.95
N LEU A 7 -10.77 6.40 -8.96
CA LEU A 7 -12.02 6.16 -8.24
C LEU A 7 -12.79 4.98 -8.83
N VAL A 8 -12.78 4.85 -10.16
CA VAL A 8 -13.38 3.69 -10.84
C VAL A 8 -12.66 2.40 -10.42
N LEU A 9 -11.33 2.44 -10.34
CA LEU A 9 -10.53 1.30 -9.88
C LEU A 9 -10.86 0.92 -8.43
N LEU A 10 -10.92 1.89 -7.51
CA LEU A 10 -11.31 1.67 -6.12
C LEU A 10 -12.68 0.99 -6.02
N ASN A 11 -13.70 1.54 -6.72
CA ASN A 11 -15.04 0.96 -6.74
C ASN A 11 -15.06 -0.48 -7.29
N ARG A 12 -14.22 -0.78 -8.28
CA ARG A 12 -14.11 -2.15 -8.82
C ARG A 12 -13.47 -3.11 -7.83
N HIS A 13 -12.49 -2.67 -7.05
CA HIS A 13 -11.93 -3.49 -5.97
C HIS A 13 -12.95 -3.72 -4.85
N LEU A 14 -13.60 -2.67 -4.34
CA LEU A 14 -14.62 -2.79 -3.28
C LEU A 14 -15.77 -3.71 -3.68
N GLY A 15 -16.21 -3.66 -4.95
CA GLY A 15 -17.26 -4.53 -5.48
C GLY A 15 -16.78 -5.91 -5.96
N ILE A 16 -15.52 -6.30 -5.73
CA ILE A 16 -14.94 -7.59 -6.15
C ILE A 16 -15.07 -7.82 -7.68
N LYS A 17 -15.10 -6.74 -8.45
CA LYS A 17 -15.14 -6.76 -9.93
C LYS A 17 -13.74 -6.77 -10.53
N GLU A 18 -12.77 -6.22 -9.81
CA GLU A 18 -11.35 -6.33 -10.15
C GLU A 18 -10.80 -7.67 -9.65
N SER A 19 -9.98 -8.33 -10.47
CA SER A 19 -9.46 -9.64 -10.09
C SER A 19 -8.30 -9.52 -9.10
N SER A 20 -8.62 -9.56 -7.81
CA SER A 20 -7.66 -9.67 -6.71
C SER A 20 -7.89 -10.99 -5.96
N PRO A 21 -7.06 -12.03 -6.15
CA PRO A 21 -7.20 -13.28 -5.42
C PRO A 21 -6.95 -13.09 -3.92
N PHE A 22 -6.00 -12.23 -3.57
CA PHE A 22 -5.68 -11.85 -2.20
C PHE A 22 -5.54 -10.33 -2.09
N THR A 23 -6.44 -9.75 -1.30
CA THR A 23 -6.45 -8.34 -0.89
C THR A 23 -6.08 -8.27 0.59
N LEU A 24 -5.03 -7.51 0.89
CA LEU A 24 -4.60 -7.24 2.25
C LEU A 24 -5.16 -5.89 2.69
N ILE A 25 -5.73 -5.83 3.89
CA ILE A 25 -6.03 -4.59 4.58
C ILE A 25 -5.04 -4.46 5.73
N VAL A 26 -4.32 -3.36 5.78
CA VAL A 26 -3.43 -3.01 6.89
C VAL A 26 -4.10 -1.91 7.68
N ASP A 27 -4.34 -2.17 8.96
CA ASP A 27 -4.95 -1.22 9.88
C ASP A 27 -4.09 -1.01 11.12
N SER A 28 -4.55 -0.14 12.00
CA SER A 28 -3.83 0.28 13.19
C SER A 28 -4.81 0.52 14.35
N LEU A 29 -4.26 0.76 15.55
CA LEU A 29 -5.05 1.23 16.69
C LEU A 29 -5.67 2.61 16.42
N SER A 30 -5.03 3.42 15.57
CA SER A 30 -5.51 4.74 15.16
C SER A 30 -6.78 4.65 14.31
N GLN A 31 -6.83 3.65 13.43
CA GLN A 31 -7.93 3.43 12.51
C GLN A 31 -8.01 1.93 12.19
N SER A 32 -9.09 1.27 12.64
CA SER A 32 -9.40 -0.12 12.36
C SER A 32 -9.97 -0.32 10.96
N ALA A 33 -9.73 -1.51 10.39
CA ALA A 33 -10.29 -1.97 9.12
C ALA A 33 -11.81 -2.14 9.13
N HIS A 34 -12.47 -2.14 10.29
CA HIS A 34 -13.91 -2.45 10.41
C HIS A 34 -14.78 -1.63 9.46
N ALA A 35 -14.58 -0.31 9.42
CA ALA A 35 -15.34 0.59 8.55
C ALA A 35 -15.09 0.29 7.06
N LEU A 36 -13.86 -0.04 6.68
CA LEU A 36 -13.52 -0.45 5.31
C LEU A 36 -14.13 -1.80 4.92
N LEU A 37 -14.16 -2.78 5.84
CA LEU A 37 -14.82 -4.07 5.61
C LEU A 37 -16.32 -3.89 5.34
N GLN A 38 -16.97 -2.95 6.03
CA GLN A 38 -18.37 -2.61 5.75
C GLN A 38 -18.56 -2.04 4.34
N GLU A 39 -17.60 -1.29 3.79
CA GLU A 39 -17.65 -0.81 2.40
C GLU A 39 -17.55 -1.94 1.38
N PHE A 40 -16.69 -2.94 1.62
CA PHE A 40 -16.65 -4.14 0.80
C PHE A 40 -18.00 -4.85 0.78
N VAL A 41 -18.60 -5.04 1.96
CA VAL A 41 -19.92 -5.67 2.10
C VAL A 41 -21.02 -4.82 1.46
N HIS A 42 -21.00 -3.50 1.61
CA HIS A 42 -21.98 -2.61 1.02
C HIS A 42 -21.95 -2.66 -0.52
N ARG A 43 -20.76 -2.72 -1.11
CA ARG A 43 -20.56 -2.73 -2.57
C ARG A 43 -20.70 -4.12 -3.18
N TYR A 44 -20.46 -5.17 -2.40
CA TYR A 44 -20.52 -6.55 -2.87
C TYR A 44 -21.92 -7.15 -2.65
N THR A 45 -22.53 -7.66 -3.71
CA THR A 45 -23.92 -8.18 -3.67
C THR A 45 -24.01 -9.70 -3.53
N GLY A 46 -22.88 -10.39 -3.37
CA GLY A 46 -22.82 -11.85 -3.33
C GLY A 46 -22.80 -12.44 -1.92
N ALA A 47 -22.36 -13.69 -1.81
CA ALA A 47 -22.25 -14.38 -0.54
C ALA A 47 -20.95 -14.02 0.17
N VAL A 48 -21.06 -13.68 1.46
CA VAL A 48 -19.90 -13.37 2.30
C VAL A 48 -19.65 -14.53 3.25
N THR A 49 -18.45 -15.09 3.17
CA THR A 49 -17.94 -16.08 4.12
C THR A 49 -16.98 -15.38 5.07
N TYR A 50 -17.21 -15.49 6.38
CA TYR A 50 -16.42 -14.82 7.39
C TYR A 50 -15.63 -15.84 8.20
N LEU A 51 -14.30 -15.69 8.21
CA LEU A 51 -13.36 -16.46 9.02
C LEU A 51 -12.94 -15.57 10.20
N SER A 52 -13.24 -16.02 11.41
CA SER A 52 -13.01 -15.24 12.62
C SER A 52 -11.93 -15.80 13.53
N PHE A 53 -10.93 -14.99 13.86
CA PHE A 53 -9.93 -15.25 14.89
C PHE A 53 -10.17 -14.43 16.16
N GLU A 54 -10.79 -13.26 16.04
CA GLU A 54 -11.03 -12.34 17.18
C GLU A 54 -12.45 -11.78 17.28
N THR A 55 -13.23 -11.88 16.21
CA THR A 55 -14.61 -11.42 16.16
C THR A 55 -15.56 -12.42 16.82
N THR A 56 -15.88 -12.23 18.09
CA THR A 56 -16.73 -13.17 18.85
C THR A 56 -18.19 -13.27 18.38
N VAL A 57 -18.74 -12.21 17.78
CA VAL A 57 -20.14 -12.14 17.34
C VAL A 57 -20.20 -12.23 15.83
N LYS A 58 -20.95 -13.21 15.31
CA LYS A 58 -21.19 -13.35 13.87
C LYS A 58 -21.77 -12.04 13.29
N PRO A 59 -21.12 -11.43 12.29
CA PRO A 59 -21.67 -10.25 11.62
C PRO A 59 -22.96 -10.58 10.86
N GLU A 60 -23.92 -9.66 10.85
CA GLU A 60 -25.24 -9.84 10.22
C GLU A 60 -25.14 -10.11 8.71
N TYR A 61 -24.15 -9.50 8.05
CA TYR A 61 -23.90 -9.66 6.61
C TYR A 61 -23.26 -11.00 6.23
N ALA A 62 -22.72 -11.76 7.21
CA ALA A 62 -22.03 -13.00 6.94
C ALA A 62 -23.04 -14.11 6.61
N THR A 63 -23.01 -14.61 5.37
CA THR A 63 -23.79 -15.79 4.97
C THR A 63 -23.30 -17.01 5.76
N SER A 64 -21.99 -17.23 5.72
CA SER A 64 -21.31 -18.33 6.40
C SER A 64 -20.30 -17.75 7.38
N TYR A 65 -20.16 -18.38 8.55
CA TYR A 65 -19.29 -17.91 9.62
C TYR A 65 -18.59 -19.11 10.26
N MET A 66 -17.28 -19.00 10.45
CA MET A 66 -16.46 -20.00 11.13
C MET A 66 -15.58 -19.32 12.17
N ASP A 67 -15.56 -19.88 13.37
CA ASP A 67 -14.58 -19.56 14.40
C ASP A 67 -13.31 -20.36 14.11
N CYS A 68 -12.23 -19.64 13.82
CA CYS A 68 -10.92 -20.15 13.47
C CYS A 68 -9.94 -20.19 14.65
N SER A 69 -10.34 -19.78 15.86
CA SER A 69 -9.46 -19.69 17.04
C SER A 69 -8.78 -21.03 17.39
N ARG A 70 -9.39 -22.16 17.05
CA ARG A 70 -8.87 -23.52 17.26
C ARG A 70 -8.83 -24.36 15.98
N ALA A 71 -9.16 -23.77 14.84
CA ALA A 71 -9.27 -24.49 13.60
C ALA A 71 -7.90 -24.67 12.94
N ASN A 72 -7.67 -25.82 12.34
CA ASN A 72 -6.49 -26.03 11.50
C ASN A 72 -6.76 -25.63 10.02
N LEU A 73 -5.70 -25.51 9.22
CA LEU A 73 -5.82 -25.12 7.82
C LEU A 73 -6.72 -26.06 7.01
N LYS A 74 -6.72 -27.36 7.30
CA LYS A 74 -7.55 -28.33 6.56
C LYS A 74 -9.03 -28.13 6.84
N GLU A 75 -9.40 -27.92 8.11
CA GLU A 75 -10.78 -27.62 8.51
C GLU A 75 -11.27 -26.32 7.85
N ILE A 76 -10.43 -25.29 7.79
CA ILE A 76 -10.75 -24.03 7.09
C ILE A 76 -10.94 -24.29 5.59
N GLN A 77 -10.09 -25.09 4.96
CA GLN A 77 -10.22 -25.44 3.54
C GLN A 77 -11.50 -26.22 3.25
N GLU A 78 -11.85 -27.21 4.07
CA GLU A 78 -13.08 -27.99 3.95
C GLU A 78 -14.32 -27.11 4.13
N PHE A 79 -14.29 -26.19 5.11
CA PHE A 79 -15.35 -25.22 5.31
C PHE A 79 -15.53 -24.30 4.09
N LEU A 80 -14.44 -23.74 3.55
CA LEU A 80 -14.50 -22.88 2.35
C LEU A 80 -15.04 -23.63 1.13
N GLN A 81 -14.66 -24.91 0.96
CA GLN A 81 -15.21 -25.76 -0.11
C GLN A 81 -16.71 -25.98 0.08
N SER A 82 -17.15 -26.30 1.30
CA SER A 82 -18.57 -26.49 1.59
C SER A 82 -19.41 -25.23 1.33
N ALA A 83 -18.88 -24.06 1.69
CA ALA A 83 -19.52 -22.77 1.47
C ALA A 83 -19.58 -22.40 -0.02
N ALA A 84 -18.56 -22.79 -0.81
CA ALA A 84 -18.53 -22.57 -2.25
C ALA A 84 -19.51 -23.49 -3.00
N VAL A 85 -19.60 -24.77 -2.63
CA VAL A 85 -20.46 -25.77 -3.29
C VAL A 85 -21.95 -25.48 -3.10
N GLN A 86 -22.35 -24.89 -1.97
CA GLN A 86 -23.75 -24.58 -1.70
C GLN A 86 -24.34 -23.50 -2.62
N LYS A 87 -23.53 -22.80 -3.44
CA LYS A 87 -24.01 -21.73 -4.32
C LYS A 87 -23.50 -21.93 -5.75
N ASN A 88 -24.37 -22.47 -6.62
CA ASN A 88 -24.21 -22.61 -8.08
C ASN A 88 -24.13 -21.27 -8.86
N SER A 89 -23.69 -20.18 -8.24
CA SER A 89 -23.55 -18.89 -8.89
C SER A 89 -22.21 -18.80 -9.60
N SER A 90 -22.19 -18.36 -10.85
CA SER A 90 -20.95 -18.08 -11.61
C SER A 90 -20.16 -16.88 -11.07
N SER A 91 -20.63 -16.22 -10.01
CA SER A 91 -19.98 -15.07 -9.38
C SER A 91 -18.95 -15.49 -8.32
N LYS A 92 -17.80 -14.81 -8.27
CA LYS A 92 -16.80 -14.99 -7.20
C LYS A 92 -17.42 -14.76 -5.83
N SER A 93 -17.07 -15.60 -4.85
CA SER A 93 -17.47 -15.47 -3.44
C SER A 93 -16.46 -14.59 -2.68
N LEU A 94 -16.94 -13.75 -1.76
CA LEU A 94 -16.09 -12.93 -0.89
C LEU A 94 -15.79 -13.69 0.39
N VAL A 95 -14.50 -13.87 0.70
CA VAL A 95 -14.02 -14.41 1.97
C VAL A 95 -13.38 -13.29 2.76
N ILE A 96 -13.88 -13.02 3.95
CA ILE A 96 -13.31 -12.05 4.88
C ILE A 96 -12.57 -12.79 5.99
N VAL A 97 -11.32 -12.41 6.24
CA VAL A 97 -10.54 -12.86 7.39
C VAL A 97 -10.31 -11.66 8.30
N ASP A 98 -10.80 -11.75 9.53
CA ASP A 98 -10.79 -10.62 10.47
C ASP A 98 -9.40 -10.23 10.97
N SER A 99 -8.49 -11.20 11.16
CA SER A 99 -7.13 -10.93 11.60
C SER A 99 -6.17 -12.05 11.21
N LEU A 100 -5.13 -11.70 10.44
CA LEU A 100 -4.02 -12.61 10.13
C LEU A 100 -2.97 -12.70 11.25
N ASN A 101 -3.04 -11.82 12.25
CA ASN A 101 -2.05 -11.73 13.33
C ASN A 101 -2.02 -12.97 14.25
N TYR A 102 -3.08 -13.79 14.24
CA TYR A 102 -3.17 -15.03 15.02
C TYR A 102 -2.42 -16.20 14.39
N LEU A 103 -1.91 -16.03 13.17
CA LEU A 103 -1.10 -17.04 12.50
C LEU A 103 0.37 -16.90 12.89
N GLU A 104 1.08 -18.02 12.96
CA GLU A 104 2.53 -18.02 13.13
C GLU A 104 3.22 -17.35 11.94
N ALA A 105 4.32 -16.64 12.19
CA ALA A 105 5.04 -15.85 11.18
C ALA A 105 5.36 -16.67 9.90
N GLU A 106 5.81 -17.91 10.06
CA GLU A 106 6.19 -18.81 8.97
C GLU A 106 4.99 -19.42 8.22
N SER A 107 3.80 -19.42 8.85
CA SER A 107 2.59 -20.08 8.35
C SER A 107 1.73 -19.17 7.45
N HIS A 108 2.04 -17.88 7.34
CA HIS A 108 1.23 -16.95 6.53
C HIS A 108 1.19 -17.34 5.04
N ALA A 109 2.33 -17.70 4.45
CA ALA A 109 2.40 -18.05 3.04
C ALA A 109 1.65 -19.36 2.74
N SER A 110 1.81 -20.38 3.59
CA SER A 110 1.10 -21.67 3.45
C SER A 110 -0.40 -21.52 3.68
N PHE A 111 -0.81 -20.69 4.65
CA PHE A 111 -2.21 -20.37 4.88
C PHE A 111 -2.85 -19.71 3.66
N ILE A 112 -2.30 -18.60 3.17
CA ILE A 112 -2.87 -17.85 2.03
C ILE A 112 -2.90 -18.72 0.77
N SER A 113 -1.80 -19.41 0.45
CA SER A 113 -1.78 -20.34 -0.70
C SER A 113 -2.78 -21.49 -0.57
N GLY A 114 -3.08 -21.94 0.66
CA GLY A 114 -4.06 -22.97 0.92
C GLY A 114 -5.51 -22.54 0.75
N ILE A 115 -5.83 -21.27 0.98
CA ILE A 115 -7.22 -20.75 0.89
C ILE A 115 -7.53 -20.06 -0.45
N VAL A 116 -6.51 -19.63 -1.20
CA VAL A 116 -6.71 -18.99 -2.52
C VAL A 116 -7.28 -19.98 -3.52
N GLN A 117 -8.43 -19.65 -4.10
CA GLN A 117 -9.10 -20.42 -5.15
C GLN A 117 -9.63 -19.48 -6.24
N PRO A 118 -9.75 -19.90 -7.51
CA PRO A 118 -10.23 -19.04 -8.60
C PRO A 118 -11.64 -18.47 -8.40
N SER A 119 -12.48 -19.19 -7.65
CA SER A 119 -13.85 -18.82 -7.30
C SER A 119 -13.95 -17.89 -6.09
N LEU A 120 -12.85 -17.68 -5.35
CA LEU A 120 -12.83 -16.90 -4.12
C LEU A 120 -12.02 -15.61 -4.32
N SER A 121 -12.46 -14.54 -3.65
CA SER A 121 -11.65 -13.33 -3.43
C SER A 121 -11.49 -13.15 -1.95
N ILE A 122 -10.24 -13.18 -1.48
CA ILE A 122 -9.92 -13.10 -0.06
C ILE A 122 -9.60 -11.64 0.28
N VAL A 123 -10.28 -11.12 1.29
CA VAL A 123 -10.00 -9.84 1.92
C VAL A 123 -9.61 -10.15 3.36
N ALA A 124 -8.35 -9.92 3.72
CA ALA A 124 -7.85 -10.22 5.05
C ALA A 124 -7.24 -9.00 5.71
N CYS A 125 -7.46 -8.84 7.01
CA CYS A 125 -6.89 -7.74 7.79
C CYS A 125 -5.62 -8.17 8.51
N TYR A 126 -4.68 -7.24 8.65
CA TYR A 126 -3.47 -7.37 9.44
C TYR A 126 -3.26 -6.09 10.23
N HIS A 127 -3.19 -6.21 11.55
CA HIS A 127 -3.00 -5.10 12.47
C HIS A 127 -1.51 -4.76 12.58
N ALA A 128 -1.13 -3.56 12.15
CA ALA A 128 0.27 -3.11 12.12
C ALA A 128 0.87 -2.93 13.52
N ASN A 129 0.06 -2.62 14.54
CA ASN A 129 0.53 -2.36 15.90
C ASN A 129 0.62 -3.60 16.79
N VAL A 130 0.24 -4.79 16.30
CA VAL A 130 0.38 -6.03 17.07
C VAL A 130 1.85 -6.46 17.04
N PRO A 131 2.51 -6.64 18.21
CA PRO A 131 3.91 -7.04 18.25
C PRO A 131 4.07 -8.46 17.71
N VAL A 132 5.13 -8.67 16.92
CA VAL A 132 5.44 -9.96 16.30
C VAL A 132 6.83 -10.40 16.72
N ALA A 133 6.98 -11.69 17.06
CA ALA A 133 8.29 -12.30 17.27
C ALA A 133 9.08 -12.34 15.95
N GLN A 134 10.24 -11.69 15.92
CA GLN A 134 11.11 -11.73 14.75
C GLN A 134 11.87 -13.06 14.68
N VAL A 135 11.65 -13.80 13.60
CA VAL A 135 12.42 -15.01 13.30
C VAL A 135 13.64 -14.64 12.47
N SER A 136 14.83 -15.08 12.89
CA SER A 136 16.07 -14.81 12.16
C SER A 136 16.01 -15.45 10.77
N GLY A 137 16.36 -14.69 9.73
CA GLY A 137 16.38 -15.17 8.35
C GLY A 137 15.00 -15.26 7.67
N TYR A 138 13.91 -14.87 8.34
CA TYR A 138 12.57 -14.82 7.75
C TYR A 138 12.05 -13.36 7.71
N PRO A 139 11.33 -12.94 6.64
CA PRO A 139 10.76 -11.60 6.58
C PRO A 139 9.71 -11.39 7.67
N SER A 140 9.48 -10.13 8.06
CA SER A 140 8.35 -9.82 8.94
C SER A 140 7.01 -10.17 8.25
N PRO A 141 5.98 -10.61 9.00
CA PRO A 141 4.70 -11.00 8.40
C PRO A 141 4.08 -9.91 7.53
N LEU A 142 4.10 -8.66 7.96
CA LEU A 142 3.62 -7.54 7.14
C LEU A 142 4.34 -7.44 5.79
N LYS A 143 5.67 -7.59 5.77
CA LYS A 143 6.46 -7.55 4.52
C LYS A 143 6.11 -8.74 3.62
N LEU A 144 5.98 -9.93 4.20
CA LEU A 144 5.59 -11.14 3.46
C LEU A 144 4.18 -11.02 2.87
N LEU A 145 3.20 -10.62 3.69
CA LEU A 145 1.81 -10.42 3.29
C LEU A 145 1.68 -9.35 2.20
N SER A 146 2.39 -8.22 2.36
CA SER A 146 2.42 -7.16 1.36
C SER A 146 3.07 -7.61 0.04
N PHE A 147 4.03 -8.53 0.11
CA PHE A 147 4.66 -9.11 -1.08
C PHE A 147 3.71 -10.03 -1.85
N ILE A 148 2.96 -10.90 -1.16
CA ILE A 148 2.03 -11.85 -1.79
C ILE A 148 0.69 -11.20 -2.19
N ALA A 149 0.32 -10.07 -1.58
CA ALA A 149 -0.93 -9.36 -1.86
C ALA A 149 -0.98 -8.78 -3.27
N SER A 150 -2.10 -9.00 -3.95
CA SER A 150 -2.38 -8.41 -5.27
C SER A 150 -2.86 -6.96 -5.13
N SER A 151 -3.53 -6.65 -4.02
CA SER A 151 -3.95 -5.29 -3.67
C SER A 151 -3.82 -5.10 -2.17
N ILE A 152 -3.37 -3.91 -1.78
CA ILE A 152 -3.14 -3.53 -0.39
C ILE A 152 -3.95 -2.27 -0.12
N PHE A 153 -4.71 -2.29 0.96
CA PHE A 153 -5.50 -1.18 1.48
C PHE A 153 -4.92 -0.79 2.84
N GLU A 154 -4.34 0.38 2.97
CA GLU A 154 -3.82 0.89 4.24
C GLU A 154 -4.78 1.98 4.73
N VAL A 155 -5.30 1.81 5.96
CA VAL A 155 -6.26 2.74 6.55
C VAL A 155 -5.59 3.64 7.58
N GLU A 156 -5.87 4.93 7.47
CA GLU A 156 -5.32 5.98 8.33
C GLU A 156 -6.43 6.94 8.78
N PRO A 157 -6.35 7.50 10.00
CA PRO A 157 -7.29 8.53 10.42
C PRO A 157 -7.17 9.76 9.51
N LEU A 158 -8.27 10.50 9.33
CA LEU A 158 -8.27 11.79 8.63
C LEU A 158 -7.82 12.92 9.57
N ASP A 159 -6.78 12.67 10.36
CA ASP A 159 -6.22 13.69 11.25
C ASP A 159 -5.34 14.66 10.45
N LYS A 160 -5.38 15.94 10.82
CA LYS A 160 -4.55 17.00 10.26
C LYS A 160 -3.40 17.38 11.20
N GLY A 161 -3.32 16.76 12.37
CA GLY A 161 -2.21 16.93 13.29
C GLY A 161 -0.92 16.28 12.79
N ASP A 162 0.13 16.45 13.58
CA ASP A 162 1.41 15.78 13.37
C ASP A 162 1.26 14.27 13.53
N VAL A 163 1.48 13.54 12.43
CA VAL A 163 1.39 12.08 12.37
C VAL A 163 2.40 11.43 13.31
N GLU A 164 3.62 11.99 13.41
CA GLU A 164 4.66 11.44 14.29
C GLU A 164 4.30 11.62 15.76
N GLU A 165 3.71 12.77 16.13
CA GLU A 165 3.22 12.98 17.49
C GLU A 165 2.12 11.96 17.84
N LEU A 166 1.17 11.77 16.91
CA LEU A 166 0.07 10.83 17.10
C LEU A 166 0.58 9.39 17.26
N GLU A 167 1.48 8.94 16.39
CA GLU A 167 2.12 7.62 16.48
C GLU A 167 2.86 7.43 17.81
N ASN A 168 3.63 8.44 18.23
CA ASN A 168 4.34 8.41 19.51
C ASN A 168 3.38 8.28 20.70
N ARG A 169 2.24 8.97 20.68
CA ARG A 169 1.23 8.87 21.73
C ARG A 169 0.55 7.51 21.74
N ILE A 170 0.20 6.98 20.57
CA ILE A 170 -0.42 5.67 20.42
C ILE A 170 0.53 4.55 20.86
N SER A 171 1.83 4.67 20.60
CA SER A 171 2.85 3.72 21.08
C SER A 171 2.88 3.61 22.62
N ARG A 172 2.48 4.68 23.31
CA ARG A 172 2.36 4.75 24.78
C ARG A 172 0.94 4.46 25.27
N PHE A 173 0.06 3.96 24.40
CA PHE A 173 -1.37 3.74 24.67
C PHE A 173 -2.10 5.01 25.17
N SER A 174 -1.64 6.19 24.74
CA SER A 174 -2.27 7.48 25.04
C SER A 174 -3.09 7.92 23.82
N PHE A 175 -4.41 7.76 23.89
CA PHE A 175 -5.31 8.17 22.81
C PHE A 175 -5.82 9.61 23.03
N PRO A 176 -5.54 10.57 22.13
CA PRO A 176 -6.07 11.91 22.25
C PRO A 176 -7.60 11.92 22.16
N PRO A 177 -8.30 12.68 23.00
CA PRO A 177 -9.69 13.00 22.72
C PRO A 177 -9.77 13.90 21.49
N ASN A 178 -10.80 13.72 20.66
CA ASN A 178 -11.10 14.52 19.46
C ASN A 178 -10.12 14.39 18.27
N SER A 179 -9.20 13.43 18.26
CA SER A 179 -8.26 13.22 17.13
C SER A 179 -8.82 12.38 15.97
N ALA A 180 -10.15 12.39 15.78
CA ALA A 180 -10.86 11.66 14.73
C ALA A 180 -10.44 10.17 14.53
N LEU A 181 -9.92 9.52 15.58
CA LEU A 181 -9.50 8.11 15.53
C LEU A 181 -10.71 7.21 15.33
N ASN A 182 -10.52 6.15 14.57
CA ASN A 182 -11.58 5.18 14.23
C ASN A 182 -12.86 5.86 13.72
N SER A 183 -12.71 6.99 13.03
CA SER A 183 -13.81 7.73 12.43
C SER A 183 -14.38 6.96 11.23
N GLU A 184 -15.67 7.14 10.97
CA GLU A 184 -16.35 6.62 9.78
C GLU A 184 -15.89 7.31 8.48
N LYS A 185 -15.25 8.48 8.62
CA LYS A 185 -14.54 9.16 7.55
C LYS A 185 -13.03 9.08 7.79
N PHE A 186 -12.30 8.44 6.87
CA PHE A 186 -10.88 8.11 7.03
C PHE A 186 -10.11 8.21 5.70
N LYS A 187 -8.79 8.23 5.78
CA LYS A 187 -7.86 8.23 4.65
C LYS A 187 -7.52 6.79 4.26
N LEU A 188 -7.47 6.51 2.96
CA LEU A 188 -7.24 5.18 2.43
C LEU A 188 -6.14 5.23 1.36
N HIS A 189 -5.09 4.44 1.54
CA HIS A 189 -4.09 4.19 0.50
C HIS A 189 -4.35 2.84 -0.18
N LEU A 190 -4.60 2.88 -1.48
CA LEU A 190 -4.76 1.69 -2.31
C LEU A 190 -3.52 1.49 -3.16
N THR A 191 -2.79 0.41 -2.89
CA THR A 191 -1.71 -0.08 -3.75
C THR A 191 -2.20 -1.30 -4.54
N SER A 192 -2.35 -1.16 -5.86
CA SER A 192 -2.81 -2.23 -6.76
C SER A 192 -1.68 -2.68 -7.69
N ARG A 193 -1.40 -3.99 -7.71
CA ARG A 193 -0.37 -4.58 -8.58
C ARG A 193 -0.97 -4.97 -9.92
N ARG A 194 -0.45 -4.40 -11.01
CA ARG A 194 -0.85 -4.76 -12.37
C ARG A 194 -0.26 -6.12 -12.76
N LYS A 195 -0.84 -6.75 -13.78
CA LYS A 195 -0.30 -7.97 -14.40
C LYS A 195 1.15 -7.84 -14.89
N SER A 196 1.60 -6.61 -15.18
CA SER A 196 2.98 -6.32 -15.56
C SER A 196 3.96 -6.30 -14.37
N GLY A 197 3.49 -6.52 -13.14
CA GLY A 197 4.28 -6.40 -11.90
C GLY A 197 4.44 -4.98 -11.36
N LYS A 198 4.01 -3.95 -12.11
CA LYS A 198 4.06 -2.55 -11.65
C LYS A 198 2.97 -2.29 -10.61
N SER A 199 3.33 -1.66 -9.51
CA SER A 199 2.40 -1.19 -8.47
C SER A 199 1.91 0.22 -8.79
N LEU A 200 0.61 0.46 -8.61
CA LEU A 200 -0.01 1.78 -8.67
C LEU A 200 -0.60 2.10 -7.30
N THR A 201 -0.14 3.19 -6.70
CA THR A 201 -0.63 3.67 -5.40
C THR A 201 -1.47 4.92 -5.59
N ASN A 202 -2.67 4.94 -5.03
CA ASN A 202 -3.56 6.10 -5.00
C ASN A 202 -4.12 6.31 -3.60
N SER A 203 -4.32 7.56 -3.22
CA SER A 203 -4.84 7.95 -1.92
C SER A 203 -6.26 8.49 -2.06
N PHE A 204 -7.14 8.13 -1.12
CA PHE A 204 -8.54 8.49 -1.11
C PHE A 204 -8.99 8.95 0.28
N VAL A 205 -10.07 9.72 0.31
CA VAL A 205 -10.87 9.95 1.50
C VAL A 205 -12.16 9.16 1.33
N VAL A 206 -12.45 8.30 2.30
CA VAL A 206 -13.63 7.43 2.31
C VAL A 206 -14.55 7.88 3.43
N ASP A 207 -15.83 8.05 3.12
CA ASP A 207 -16.89 8.29 4.10
C ASP A 207 -17.89 7.14 4.05
N THR A 208 -17.91 6.34 5.11
CA THR A 208 -18.75 5.14 5.22
C THR A 208 -20.21 5.42 5.57
N LYS A 209 -20.54 6.63 6.05
CA LYS A 209 -21.95 7.04 6.26
C LYS A 209 -22.66 7.29 4.95
N THR A 210 -21.95 7.95 4.04
CA THR A 210 -22.50 8.40 2.76
C THR A 210 -22.10 7.48 1.61
N HIS A 211 -21.20 6.53 1.85
CA HIS A 211 -20.59 5.65 0.85
C HIS A 211 -19.94 6.44 -0.31
N THR A 212 -19.35 7.59 0.02
CA THR A 212 -18.70 8.50 -0.92
C THR A 212 -17.18 8.37 -0.85
N TYR A 213 -16.53 8.52 -2.01
CA TYR A 213 -15.08 8.38 -2.13
C TYR A 213 -14.53 9.56 -2.92
N GLU A 214 -13.56 10.24 -2.34
CA GLU A 214 -12.88 11.39 -2.93
C GLU A 214 -11.39 11.09 -3.08
N ILE A 215 -10.73 11.72 -4.05
CA ILE A 215 -9.27 11.57 -4.20
C ILE A 215 -8.61 12.46 -3.17
N PHE A 216 -7.75 11.87 -2.35
CA PHE A 216 -6.92 12.63 -1.44
C PHE A 216 -5.80 13.28 -2.24
N LYS A 217 -5.77 14.61 -2.25
CA LYS A 217 -4.62 15.39 -2.73
C LYS A 217 -3.88 15.84 -1.48
N PRO A 218 -2.60 15.48 -1.30
CA PRO A 218 -1.81 16.07 -0.23
C PRO A 218 -1.78 17.58 -0.45
N ASP A 219 -1.96 18.37 0.61
CA ASP A 219 -1.85 19.82 0.59
C ASP A 219 -0.36 20.20 0.43
N THR A 220 0.24 19.93 -0.74
CA THR A 220 1.62 20.33 -1.07
C THR A 220 1.79 21.84 -1.28
N SER A 221 0.75 22.66 -1.04
CA SER A 221 0.86 24.11 -1.14
C SER A 221 1.51 24.75 0.08
N ASP A 222 1.36 24.16 1.27
CA ASP A 222 1.73 24.83 2.51
C ASP A 222 3.14 24.42 2.94
N ASP A 223 3.51 23.13 2.85
CA ASP A 223 4.86 22.65 3.20
C ASP A 223 5.97 23.22 2.30
N VAL A 224 5.71 23.40 1.00
CA VAL A 224 6.72 23.96 0.08
C VAL A 224 6.91 25.47 0.31
N GLN A 225 5.87 26.17 0.73
CA GLN A 225 5.97 27.59 1.08
C GLN A 225 6.63 27.79 2.43
N GLU A 226 6.29 26.96 3.44
CA GLU A 226 6.93 27.00 4.75
C GLU A 226 8.41 26.62 4.67
N ASP A 227 8.79 25.59 3.91
CA ASP A 227 10.20 25.21 3.71
C ASP A 227 10.99 26.30 2.95
N GLU A 228 10.40 26.92 1.91
CA GLU A 228 11.06 28.02 1.18
C GLU A 228 11.23 29.28 2.06
N GLU A 229 10.27 29.59 2.93
CA GLU A 229 10.36 30.71 3.88
C GLU A 229 11.36 30.43 5.01
N LEU A 230 11.36 29.22 5.57
CA LEU A 230 12.30 28.79 6.62
C LEU A 230 13.76 28.78 6.13
N LEU A 231 14.01 28.31 4.90
CA LEU A 231 15.35 28.26 4.29
C LEU A 231 15.91 29.65 3.95
N LYS A 232 15.04 30.65 3.76
CA LYS A 232 15.40 32.01 3.36
C LYS A 232 16.13 32.78 4.46
N ASP A 233 15.81 32.51 5.73
CA ASP A 233 16.40 33.19 6.88
C ASP A 233 17.57 32.41 7.53
N LEU A 234 17.76 31.15 7.14
CA LEU A 234 18.83 30.28 7.66
C LEU A 234 20.14 30.36 6.86
N THR A 235 20.13 30.93 5.66
CA THR A 235 21.30 30.95 4.77
C THR A 235 21.60 32.35 4.22
N THR A 236 22.87 32.76 4.20
CA THR A 236 23.30 34.06 3.62
C THR A 236 23.36 34.07 2.10
N PHE A 237 23.11 32.92 1.46
CA PHE A 237 23.10 32.76 0.01
C PHE A 237 21.68 32.44 -0.43
N ASN A 238 21.16 33.17 -1.42
CA ASN A 238 19.84 32.88 -1.95
C ASN A 238 19.87 31.55 -2.73
N LEU A 239 19.33 30.50 -2.13
CA LEU A 239 19.23 29.15 -2.72
C LEU A 239 18.06 29.01 -3.70
N THR A 240 17.18 30.02 -3.80
CA THR A 240 16.04 30.01 -4.73
C THR A 240 16.44 30.52 -6.11
N THR A 241 15.83 29.95 -7.16
CA THR A 241 15.99 30.46 -8.52
C THR A 241 14.94 31.53 -8.78
N ASN A 242 15.36 32.72 -9.21
CA ASN A 242 14.41 33.76 -9.61
C ASN A 242 13.65 33.31 -10.87
N SER A 243 12.41 33.74 -11.04
CA SER A 243 11.56 33.45 -12.20
C SER A 243 12.27 33.72 -13.54
N LYS A 244 13.12 34.75 -13.59
CA LYS A 244 13.96 35.08 -14.75
C LYS A 244 15.05 34.03 -15.04
N GLN A 245 15.65 33.42 -14.00
CA GLN A 245 16.65 32.36 -14.14
C GLN A 245 16.02 31.04 -14.55
N LYS A 246 14.83 30.73 -14.05
CA LYS A 246 14.07 29.54 -14.44
C LYS A 246 13.67 29.59 -15.93
N LEU A 247 13.16 30.75 -16.38
CA LEU A 247 12.85 30.99 -17.80
C LEU A 247 14.10 30.89 -18.68
N ALA A 248 15.24 31.42 -18.23
CA ALA A 248 16.49 31.29 -18.97
C ALA A 248 16.93 29.82 -19.09
N ARG A 249 16.80 29.02 -18.02
CA ARG A 249 17.11 27.59 -18.06
C ARG A 249 16.21 26.81 -19.02
N GLU A 250 14.92 27.13 -19.06
CA GLU A 250 13.97 26.49 -19.97
C GLU A 250 14.17 26.88 -21.44
N GLN A 251 14.78 28.04 -21.70
CA GLN A 251 15.12 28.52 -23.05
C GLN A 251 16.52 28.11 -23.53
N VAL A 252 17.31 27.44 -22.68
CA VAL A 252 18.62 26.90 -23.09
C VAL A 252 18.38 25.62 -23.88
N GLU A 253 18.41 25.75 -25.20
CA GLU A 253 18.40 24.63 -26.12
C GLU A 253 19.80 24.00 -26.12
N LEU A 254 19.92 22.81 -25.53
CA LEU A 254 21.17 22.07 -25.56
C LEU A 254 21.37 21.48 -26.97
N PRO A 255 22.57 21.57 -27.55
CA PRO A 255 22.89 20.86 -28.78
C PRO A 255 22.61 19.38 -28.58
N PHE A 256 21.85 18.78 -29.50
CA PHE A 256 21.57 17.35 -29.50
C PHE A 256 22.90 16.60 -29.71
N MET A 257 23.57 16.21 -28.62
CA MET A 257 24.74 15.34 -28.68
C MET A 257 24.29 13.93 -29.03
N GLU A 258 24.68 13.48 -30.22
CA GLU A 258 24.46 12.13 -30.77
C GLU A 258 25.31 11.06 -30.04
N ALA A 259 25.53 11.19 -28.74
CA ALA A 259 26.46 10.36 -27.98
C ALA A 259 25.88 8.98 -27.57
N GLN A 260 24.71 8.58 -28.07
CA GLN A 260 24.00 7.37 -27.61
C GLN A 260 23.38 6.50 -28.71
N THR A 261 23.78 6.62 -29.97
CA THR A 261 23.16 5.84 -31.04
C THR A 261 23.72 4.43 -31.21
N GLU A 262 25.01 4.16 -30.93
CA GLU A 262 25.57 2.84 -31.25
C GLU A 262 26.01 1.96 -30.07
N LEU A 263 26.58 2.49 -28.97
CA LEU A 263 27.00 1.65 -27.82
C LEU A 263 26.28 1.94 -26.49
N GLY A 264 25.70 3.12 -26.28
CA GLY A 264 25.15 3.56 -25.00
C GLY A 264 23.71 3.12 -24.68
N LYS A 265 23.11 2.22 -25.49
CA LYS A 265 21.68 1.87 -25.36
C LYS A 265 21.35 0.98 -24.15
N PHE A 266 22.36 0.49 -23.45
CA PHE A 266 22.21 -0.27 -22.20
C PHE A 266 22.68 0.59 -21.03
N GLY A 267 21.74 1.34 -20.44
CA GLY A 267 21.75 1.86 -19.09
C GLY A 267 23.07 2.40 -18.54
N GLY A 268 23.26 3.72 -18.59
CA GLY A 268 24.10 4.48 -17.65
C GLY A 268 25.60 4.15 -17.58
N ALA A 269 26.10 3.21 -18.39
CA ALA A 269 27.51 2.88 -18.45
C ALA A 269 28.26 4.00 -19.18
N ILE A 270 29.08 4.74 -18.44
CA ILE A 270 30.06 5.66 -19.02
C ILE A 270 31.24 4.78 -19.44
N VAL A 271 31.42 4.61 -20.75
CA VAL A 271 32.59 3.95 -21.31
C VAL A 271 33.64 5.03 -21.50
N TYR A 272 34.69 5.00 -20.69
CA TYR A 272 35.85 5.85 -20.89
C TYR A 272 36.71 5.22 -21.99
N GLU A 273 36.97 6.00 -23.04
CA GLU A 273 37.86 5.61 -24.14
C GLU A 273 39.15 6.43 -23.97
N PHE A 274 40.28 5.76 -23.75
CA PHE A 274 41.56 6.43 -23.55
C PHE A 274 41.89 7.28 -24.77
N GLU A 275 42.03 8.60 -24.56
CA GLU A 275 42.50 9.50 -25.60
C GLU A 275 44.01 9.32 -25.79
N LYS A 276 44.48 9.49 -27.03
CA LYS A 276 45.89 9.28 -27.38
C LYS A 276 46.83 10.37 -26.82
N ASP A 277 46.25 11.47 -26.34
CA ASP A 277 46.95 12.61 -25.76
C ASP A 277 46.85 12.62 -24.21
N ASP A 278 46.32 11.55 -23.61
CA ASP A 278 46.29 11.37 -22.15
C ASP A 278 47.73 11.06 -21.68
N ASP A 279 48.32 11.99 -20.95
CA ASP A 279 49.71 12.00 -20.52
C ASP A 279 49.93 11.08 -19.33
N TYR A 280 49.75 9.78 -19.56
CA TYR A 280 50.03 8.73 -18.58
C TYR A 280 51.48 8.86 -18.09
N ASP A 281 51.66 9.39 -16.89
CA ASP A 281 52.97 9.58 -16.27
C ASP A 281 53.33 8.29 -15.51
N GLU A 282 54.24 7.49 -16.09
CA GLU A 282 54.69 6.22 -15.49
C GLU A 282 55.34 6.38 -14.09
N GLU A 283 55.56 7.62 -13.62
CA GLU A 283 56.11 7.93 -12.30
C GLU A 283 55.07 8.22 -11.21
N ASP A 284 53.76 8.27 -11.51
CA ASP A 284 52.70 8.40 -10.49
C ASP A 284 52.27 7.03 -9.92
N PRO A 285 52.66 6.69 -8.67
CA PRO A 285 52.35 5.40 -8.07
C PRO A 285 50.87 5.21 -7.70
N TYR A 286 50.01 6.21 -7.92
CA TYR A 286 48.57 6.13 -7.64
C TYR A 286 47.70 5.95 -8.89
N GLU A 287 48.27 5.91 -10.10
CA GLU A 287 47.53 5.74 -11.35
C GLU A 287 47.47 4.30 -11.90
N ASP A 288 48.09 3.30 -11.26
CA ASP A 288 47.97 1.89 -11.70
C ASP A 288 46.61 1.28 -11.29
N PRO A 289 45.76 0.82 -12.23
CA PRO A 289 44.45 0.27 -11.91
C PRO A 289 44.46 -1.23 -11.54
N PHE A 290 45.59 -1.82 -11.15
CA PHE A 290 45.69 -3.23 -10.71
C PHE A 290 46.14 -3.43 -9.25
#